data_AF-A0A0A1PBK8-F1
#
_entry.id   AF-A0A0A1PBK8-F1
#
_cell.length_a   1.000
_cell.length_b   1.000
_cell.length_c   1.000
_cell.angle_alpha   90.00
_cell.angle_beta   90.00
_cell.angle_gamma   90.00
#
_symmetry.space_group_name_H-M   'P 1'
#
loop_
_entity.id
_entity.type
_entity.pdbx_description
1 polymer ?
#
loop_
_entity_poly.entity_id
_entity_poly.type
_entity_poly.pdbx_seq_one_letter_code
_entity_poly.pdbx_strand_id
1 'polypeptide(L)'
;MILDIESEETHDDKDTAKDNKKSWVDPNTVEPYAIMLYGLIHQRYLLTRNGLRVMAQRYSNEHFGTCPRVYCYRCPVIPCGRYDEIGKESVRLYCPSCLDLYCPPTSILQTIDGAHFGTTFPHLLFETYPDLLPKIKPYIYQPRIFGFRVHESSRSGPQMQWLRMRSQEFVEFDEESDEDELDKPMPPLVDVDQHDLKKESLPEQKESTSFNSLFRRFF
;
A
#
# COMPACT_ATOMS: atom_id res chain seq x y z
N MET A 1 -2.43 -14.82 25.68
CA MET A 1 -1.48 -14.56 26.77
C MET A 1 -1.92 -13.29 27.45
N ILE A 2 -2.63 -13.44 28.56
CA ILE A 2 -2.97 -12.35 29.49
C ILE A 2 -1.73 -12.22 30.36
N LEU A 3 -1.13 -11.03 30.42
CA LEU A 3 0.01 -10.78 31.29
C LEU A 3 -0.53 -10.49 32.69
N ASP A 4 -0.59 -11.52 33.51
CA ASP A 4 -0.79 -11.41 34.95
C ASP A 4 0.48 -10.79 35.55
N ILE A 5 0.39 -9.52 35.95
CA ILE A 5 1.39 -8.85 36.77
C ILE A 5 1.10 -9.25 38.20
N GLU A 6 1.79 -10.28 38.68
CA GLU A 6 1.82 -10.64 40.10
C GLU A 6 2.81 -9.73 40.83
N SER A 7 2.30 -8.84 41.68
CA SER A 7 3.11 -8.09 42.64
C SER A 7 3.08 -8.81 43.98
N GLU A 8 4.19 -9.43 44.37
CA GLU A 8 4.40 -9.94 45.73
C GLU A 8 4.64 -8.76 46.68
N GLU A 9 3.73 -8.53 47.62
CA GLU A 9 3.93 -7.62 48.76
C GLU A 9 3.81 -8.41 50.07
N THR A 10 4.93 -8.52 50.79
CA THR A 10 4.98 -8.96 52.19
C THR A 10 4.54 -7.83 53.13
N HIS A 11 3.61 -8.13 54.04
CA HIS A 11 3.07 -7.25 55.10
C HIS A 11 4.15 -6.68 56.04
N ASP A 12 3.99 -5.40 56.42
CA ASP A 12 4.05 -4.95 57.82
C ASP A 12 3.34 -3.57 57.99
N ASP A 13 2.55 -3.46 59.06
CA ASP A 13 1.52 -2.46 59.35
C ASP A 13 1.99 -1.01 59.60
N LYS A 14 1.20 -0.01 59.13
CA LYS A 14 0.51 1.03 59.96
C LYS A 14 -0.10 2.19 59.15
N ASP A 15 -1.26 2.64 59.63
CA ASP A 15 -2.17 3.68 59.14
C ASP A 15 -1.54 4.96 58.56
N THR A 16 -2.01 5.38 57.37
CA THR A 16 -2.55 6.73 57.07
C THR A 16 -2.87 6.88 55.57
N ALA A 17 -4.03 7.48 55.27
CA ALA A 17 -4.44 8.02 53.97
C ALA A 17 -4.41 7.06 52.76
N LYS A 18 -5.61 6.61 52.34
CA LYS A 18 -5.88 6.06 51.01
C LYS A 18 -5.66 7.14 49.94
N ASP A 19 -4.39 7.45 49.64
CA ASP A 19 -4.03 8.09 48.40
C ASP A 19 -4.19 7.05 47.29
N ASN A 20 -5.34 7.15 46.65
CA ASN A 20 -5.64 6.51 45.37
C ASN A 20 -4.65 7.08 44.34
N LYS A 21 -3.39 6.63 44.39
CA LYS A 21 -2.34 6.96 43.42
C LYS A 21 -2.84 6.47 42.08
N LYS A 22 -3.47 7.38 41.34
CA LYS A 22 -3.76 7.25 39.92
C LYS A 22 -2.44 6.89 39.26
N SER A 23 -2.19 5.60 39.02
CA SER A 23 -0.95 5.13 38.42
C SER A 23 -0.90 5.74 37.02
N TRP A 24 -0.10 6.79 36.86
CA TRP A 24 0.11 7.40 35.56
C TRP A 24 0.83 6.37 34.70
N VAL A 25 0.13 5.84 33.70
CA VAL A 25 0.73 4.94 32.72
C VAL A 25 1.59 5.80 31.79
N ASP A 26 2.84 5.40 31.58
CA ASP A 26 3.77 6.14 30.71
C ASP A 26 3.20 6.20 29.27
N PRO A 27 2.95 7.40 28.71
CA PRO A 27 2.42 7.54 27.35
C PRO A 27 3.23 6.80 26.28
N ASN A 28 4.55 6.68 26.46
CA ASN A 28 5.43 5.97 25.52
C ASN A 28 5.11 4.47 25.43
N THR A 29 4.52 3.90 26.49
CA THR A 29 4.04 2.52 26.48
C THR A 29 2.67 2.41 25.84
N VAL A 30 1.78 3.39 26.07
CA VAL A 30 0.39 3.35 25.60
C VAL A 30 0.29 3.60 24.09
N GLU A 31 1.10 4.51 23.55
CA GLU A 31 1.06 4.91 22.14
C GLU A 31 1.24 3.75 21.14
N PRO A 32 2.27 2.89 21.22
CA PRO A 32 2.43 1.78 20.28
C PRO A 32 1.27 0.77 20.35
N TYR A 33 0.74 0.51 21.54
CA TYR A 33 -0.43 -0.37 21.70
C TYR A 33 -1.72 0.26 21.15
N ALA A 34 -1.87 1.58 21.28
CA ALA A 34 -3.00 2.30 20.70
C ALA A 34 -2.98 2.27 19.17
N ILE A 35 -1.80 2.44 18.56
CA ILE A 35 -1.61 2.33 17.10
C ILE A 35 -1.95 0.91 16.62
N MET A 36 -1.45 -0.10 17.32
CA MET A 36 -1.73 -1.51 16.99
C MET A 36 -3.22 -1.85 17.14
N LEU A 37 -3.85 -1.44 18.24
CA LEU A 37 -5.29 -1.66 18.47
C LEU A 37 -6.13 -0.99 17.37
N TYR A 38 -5.79 0.25 17.03
CA TYR A 38 -6.45 0.97 15.95
C TYR A 38 -6.30 0.24 14.61
N GLY A 39 -5.09 -0.25 14.31
CA GLY A 39 -4.82 -1.02 13.10
C GLY A 39 -5.66 -2.30 12.99
N LEU A 40 -5.81 -3.05 14.08
CA LEU A 40 -6.65 -4.25 14.12
C LEU A 40 -8.15 -3.94 13.98
N ILE A 41 -8.60 -2.83 14.55
CA ILE A 41 -9.98 -2.35 14.34
C ILE A 41 -10.17 -1.92 12.88
N HIS A 42 -9.18 -1.24 12.31
CA HIS A 42 -9.21 -0.77 10.94
C HIS A 42 -9.32 -1.91 9.94
N GLN A 43 -8.53 -2.98 10.11
CA GLN A 43 -8.61 -4.20 9.29
C GLN A 43 -10.06 -4.70 9.17
N ARG A 44 -10.81 -4.72 10.30
CA ARG A 44 -12.21 -5.14 10.33
C ARG A 44 -13.14 -4.10 9.73
N TYR A 45 -12.89 -2.82 10.01
CA TYR A 45 -13.68 -1.70 9.48
C TYR A 45 -13.64 -1.66 7.95
N LEU A 46 -12.49 -1.94 7.34
CA LEU A 46 -12.31 -1.98 5.89
C LEU A 46 -13.23 -2.99 5.20
N LEU A 47 -13.64 -4.07 5.88
CA LEU A 47 -14.57 -5.07 5.33
C LEU A 47 -16.04 -4.66 5.46
N THR A 48 -16.34 -3.57 6.15
CA THR A 48 -17.71 -3.06 6.28
C THR A 48 -18.12 -2.26 5.04
N ARG A 49 -19.43 -2.15 4.76
CA ARG A 49 -19.93 -1.35 3.63
C ARG A 49 -19.44 0.10 3.64
N ASN A 50 -19.34 0.71 4.82
CA ASN A 50 -18.87 2.09 4.95
C ASN A 50 -17.36 2.20 4.70
N GLY A 51 -16.56 1.27 5.26
CA GLY A 51 -15.12 1.21 5.01
C GLY A 51 -14.79 1.03 3.53
N LEU A 52 -15.45 0.06 2.88
CA LEU A 52 -15.31 -0.16 1.44
C LEU A 52 -15.69 1.08 0.63
N ARG A 53 -16.79 1.77 0.94
CA ARG A 53 -17.20 2.99 0.25
C ARG A 53 -16.16 4.11 0.36
N VAL A 54 -15.62 4.34 1.56
CA VAL A 54 -14.58 5.37 1.79
C VAL A 54 -13.32 5.02 1.01
N MET A 55 -12.89 3.77 1.04
CA MET A 55 -11.68 3.34 0.33
C MET A 55 -11.85 3.32 -1.18
N ALA A 56 -13.03 2.99 -1.69
CA ALA A 56 -13.39 3.13 -3.11
C ALA A 56 -13.17 4.57 -3.58
N GLN A 57 -13.68 5.55 -2.82
CA GLN A 57 -13.49 6.97 -3.14
C GLN A 57 -12.00 7.37 -3.12
N ARG A 58 -11.22 6.89 -2.14
CA ARG A 58 -9.78 7.15 -2.08
C ARG A 58 -9.01 6.51 -3.23
N TYR A 59 -9.42 5.31 -3.64
CA TYR A 59 -8.85 4.60 -4.78
C TYR A 59 -9.12 5.36 -6.08
N SER A 60 -10.35 5.83 -6.30
CA SER A 60 -10.71 6.65 -7.47
C SER A 60 -9.91 7.96 -7.55
N ASN A 61 -9.49 8.50 -6.41
CA ASN A 61 -8.64 9.70 -6.34
C ASN A 61 -7.12 9.38 -6.36
N GLU A 62 -6.74 8.13 -6.62
CA GLU A 62 -5.34 7.67 -6.70
C GLU A 62 -4.49 7.98 -5.45
N HIS A 63 -5.12 8.05 -4.27
CA HIS A 63 -4.44 8.48 -3.04
C HIS A 63 -3.26 7.59 -2.63
N PHE A 64 -3.30 6.31 -3.00
CA PHE A 64 -2.30 5.30 -2.64
C PHE A 64 -1.19 5.16 -3.70
N GLY A 65 -1.24 5.96 -4.77
CA GLY A 65 -0.30 5.92 -5.88
C GLY A 65 -0.69 4.93 -6.96
N THR A 66 0.30 4.53 -7.77
CA THR A 66 0.10 3.75 -8.99
C THR A 66 1.06 2.56 -9.07
N CYS A 67 0.70 1.58 -9.88
CA CYS A 67 1.50 0.37 -10.11
C CYS A 67 2.89 0.74 -10.69
N PRO A 68 3.99 0.16 -10.18
CA PRO A 68 5.32 0.40 -10.71
C PRO A 68 5.58 -0.31 -12.04
N ARG A 69 4.73 -1.25 -12.46
CA ARG A 69 4.86 -1.92 -13.77
C ARG A 69 4.44 -0.97 -14.88
N VAL A 70 5.35 -0.76 -15.84
CA VAL A 70 5.13 0.11 -17.01
C VAL A 70 3.87 -0.30 -17.80
N TYR A 71 3.70 -1.58 -18.10
CA TYR A 71 2.55 -2.10 -18.85
C TYR A 71 1.24 -2.22 -18.04
N CYS A 72 1.23 -1.76 -16.78
CA CYS A 72 -0.02 -1.49 -16.07
C CYS A 72 -0.54 -0.07 -16.32
N TYR A 73 0.16 0.75 -17.14
CA TYR A 73 -0.27 2.09 -17.55
C TYR A 73 -0.71 2.96 -16.39
N ARG A 74 0.09 2.99 -15.31
CA ARG A 74 -0.18 3.74 -14.09
C ARG A 74 -1.51 3.37 -13.39
N CYS A 75 -1.96 2.12 -13.51
CA CYS A 75 -3.11 1.60 -12.74
C CYS A 75 -3.02 2.00 -11.26
N PRO A 76 -4.04 2.63 -10.67
CA PRO A 76 -4.07 2.93 -9.25
C PRO A 76 -3.92 1.65 -8.41
N VAL A 77 -3.31 1.78 -7.23
CA VAL A 77 -3.11 0.67 -6.30
C VAL A 77 -3.86 0.89 -5.01
N ILE A 78 -3.93 -0.15 -4.17
CA ILE A 78 -4.60 -0.08 -2.89
C ILE A 78 -3.82 -0.84 -1.81
N PRO A 79 -3.79 -0.38 -0.54
CA PRO A 79 -3.08 -1.10 0.50
C PRO A 79 -3.65 -2.49 0.77
N CYS A 80 -2.75 -3.43 1.05
CA CYS A 80 -3.03 -4.84 1.29
C CYS A 80 -2.01 -5.41 2.29
N GLY A 81 -2.45 -6.28 3.19
CA GLY A 81 -1.58 -7.13 3.99
C GLY A 81 -1.36 -8.47 3.31
N ARG A 82 -0.14 -9.03 3.37
CA ARG A 82 0.10 -10.43 2.96
C ARG A 82 -0.30 -11.43 4.04
N TYR A 83 -0.35 -10.97 5.29
CA TYR A 83 -0.73 -11.76 6.45
C TYR A 83 -1.69 -10.94 7.32
N ASP A 84 -2.59 -11.62 8.01
CA ASP A 84 -3.48 -11.02 9.01
C ASP A 84 -2.88 -11.05 10.43
N GLU A 85 -1.72 -11.70 10.60
CA GLU A 85 -0.96 -11.73 11.85
C GLU A 85 0.03 -10.57 11.93
N ILE A 86 0.02 -9.88 13.06
CA ILE A 86 0.88 -8.72 13.36
C ILE A 86 2.36 -9.13 13.40
N GLY A 87 3.25 -8.24 12.98
CA GLY A 87 4.70 -8.36 13.09
C GLY A 87 5.35 -9.21 12.00
N LYS A 88 4.58 -9.70 11.02
CA LYS A 88 5.12 -10.53 9.92
C LYS A 88 5.72 -9.70 8.80
N GLU A 89 4.95 -8.77 8.26
CA GLU A 89 5.34 -7.97 7.09
C GLU A 89 4.65 -6.62 7.12
N SER A 90 5.30 -5.61 6.57
CA SER A 90 4.69 -4.30 6.38
C SER A 90 3.65 -4.30 5.27
N VAL A 91 2.86 -3.22 5.21
CA VAL A 91 1.83 -3.03 4.18
C VAL A 91 2.42 -3.12 2.77
N ARG A 92 1.69 -3.79 1.89
CA ARG A 92 1.97 -3.88 0.46
C ARG A 92 0.90 -3.11 -0.32
N LEU A 93 1.20 -2.79 -1.57
CA LEU A 93 0.28 -2.16 -2.50
C LEU A 93 -0.16 -3.18 -3.54
N TYR A 94 -1.44 -3.48 -3.56
CA TYR A 94 -2.06 -4.38 -4.51
C TYR A 94 -2.49 -3.63 -5.77
N CYS A 95 -2.13 -4.18 -6.93
CA CYS A 95 -2.56 -3.68 -8.23
C CYS A 95 -3.65 -4.59 -8.82
N PRO A 96 -4.87 -4.09 -9.09
CA PRO A 96 -5.93 -4.88 -9.70
C PRO A 96 -5.67 -5.21 -11.18
N SER A 97 -4.78 -4.50 -11.87
CA SER A 97 -4.42 -4.81 -13.27
C SER A 97 -3.52 -6.05 -13.37
N CYS A 98 -2.37 -6.05 -12.68
CA CYS A 98 -1.44 -7.19 -12.72
C CYS A 98 -1.63 -8.22 -11.59
N LEU A 99 -2.60 -8.02 -10.70
CA LEU A 99 -2.94 -8.88 -9.55
C LEU A 99 -1.70 -9.27 -8.73
N ASP A 100 -0.86 -8.30 -8.42
CA ASP A 100 0.45 -8.49 -7.80
C ASP A 100 0.67 -7.45 -6.70
N LEU A 101 1.57 -7.75 -5.77
CA LEU A 101 1.85 -6.94 -4.58
C LEU A 101 3.19 -6.22 -4.69
N TYR A 102 3.20 -4.93 -4.36
CA TYR A 102 4.37 -4.08 -4.43
C TYR A 102 4.75 -3.50 -3.08
N CYS A 103 6.04 -3.28 -2.88
CA CYS A 103 6.51 -2.48 -1.75
C CYS A 103 6.11 -1.01 -1.96
N PRO A 104 5.54 -0.32 -0.95
CA PRO A 104 5.30 1.10 -1.06
C PRO A 104 6.64 1.84 -1.25
N PRO A 105 6.71 2.87 -2.11
CA PRO A 105 7.96 3.52 -2.48
C PRO A 105 8.58 4.32 -1.32
N THR A 106 7.77 4.82 -0.39
CA THR A 106 8.23 5.61 0.74
C THR A 106 8.52 4.73 1.95
N SER A 107 9.71 4.87 2.53
CA SER A 107 10.17 4.08 3.69
C SER A 107 9.25 4.21 4.91
N ILE A 108 8.62 5.37 5.11
CA ILE A 108 7.70 5.59 6.22
C ILE A 108 6.43 4.73 6.15
N LEU A 109 6.05 4.28 4.96
CA LEU A 109 4.90 3.40 4.80
C LEU A 109 5.29 1.95 5.05
N GLN A 110 6.58 1.63 4.94
CA GLN A 110 7.12 0.31 5.24
C GLN A 110 7.23 0.05 6.75
N THR A 111 6.99 1.05 7.61
CA THR A 111 6.89 0.85 9.06
C THR A 111 5.49 0.45 9.50
N ILE A 112 4.47 0.62 8.65
CA ILE A 112 3.08 0.25 8.96
C ILE A 112 2.90 -1.24 8.71
N ASP A 113 2.30 -1.93 9.68
CA ASP A 113 2.01 -3.36 9.57
C ASP A 113 0.93 -3.65 8.51
N GLY A 114 1.16 -4.65 7.68
CA GLY A 114 0.20 -5.08 6.67
C GLY A 114 -1.08 -5.67 7.27
N ALA A 115 -0.99 -6.26 8.47
CA ALA A 115 -2.14 -6.82 9.19
C ALA A 115 -3.24 -5.78 9.46
N HIS A 116 -2.89 -4.48 9.53
CA HIS A 116 -3.86 -3.39 9.73
C HIS A 116 -4.81 -3.17 8.54
N PHE A 117 -4.48 -3.74 7.37
CA PHE A 117 -5.32 -3.73 6.17
C PHE A 117 -5.91 -5.12 5.90
N GLY A 118 -5.14 -6.15 6.22
CA GLY A 118 -5.50 -7.53 6.04
C GLY A 118 -5.40 -8.01 4.59
N THR A 119 -5.55 -9.31 4.43
CA THR A 119 -5.41 -10.01 3.14
C THR A 119 -6.64 -9.88 2.25
N THR A 120 -7.83 -9.77 2.85
CA THR A 120 -9.11 -9.92 2.15
C THR A 120 -9.62 -8.61 1.55
N PHE A 121 -9.29 -7.48 2.17
CA PHE A 121 -9.89 -6.17 1.86
C PHE A 121 -9.87 -5.79 0.37
N PRO A 122 -8.72 -5.86 -0.35
CA PRO A 122 -8.68 -5.43 -1.74
C PRO A 122 -9.60 -6.27 -2.64
N HIS A 123 -9.62 -7.59 -2.41
CA HIS A 123 -10.43 -8.51 -3.19
C HIS A 123 -11.92 -8.25 -2.97
N LEU A 124 -12.34 -8.09 -1.71
CA LEU A 124 -13.73 -7.77 -1.38
C LEU A 124 -14.16 -6.41 -1.94
N LEU A 125 -13.26 -5.42 -1.97
CA LEU A 125 -13.54 -4.11 -2.55
C LEU A 125 -13.87 -4.21 -4.04
N PHE A 126 -13.04 -4.89 -4.83
CA PHE A 126 -13.27 -5.03 -6.27
C PHE A 126 -14.41 -6.00 -6.61
N GLU A 127 -14.72 -6.95 -5.74
CA GLU A 127 -15.95 -7.75 -5.83
C GLU A 127 -17.20 -6.89 -5.60
N THR A 128 -17.14 -5.95 -4.66
CA THR A 128 -18.27 -5.05 -4.34
C THR A 128 -18.44 -3.91 -5.36
N TYR A 129 -17.32 -3.40 -5.90
CA TYR A 129 -17.28 -2.31 -6.87
C TYR A 129 -16.56 -2.75 -8.15
N PRO A 130 -17.18 -3.58 -8.99
CA PRO A 130 -16.55 -4.10 -10.21
C PRO A 130 -16.21 -2.98 -11.21
N ASP A 131 -16.94 -1.87 -11.18
CA ASP A 131 -16.70 -0.71 -12.05
C ASP A 131 -15.33 -0.04 -11.80
N LEU A 132 -14.69 -0.31 -10.66
CA LEU A 132 -13.35 0.19 -10.33
C LEU A 132 -12.23 -0.69 -10.88
N LEU A 133 -12.55 -1.85 -11.46
CA LEU A 133 -11.56 -2.72 -12.05
C LEU A 133 -11.00 -2.10 -13.35
N PRO A 134 -9.68 -2.03 -13.50
CA PRO A 134 -9.06 -1.53 -14.72
C PRO A 134 -9.27 -2.53 -15.86
N LYS A 135 -9.45 -2.01 -17.07
CA LYS A 135 -9.38 -2.81 -18.29
C LYS A 135 -7.96 -3.35 -18.46
N ILE A 136 -7.80 -4.67 -18.48
CA ILE A 136 -6.49 -5.31 -18.52
C ILE A 136 -5.96 -5.30 -19.96
N LYS A 137 -4.76 -4.74 -20.16
CA LYS A 137 -4.06 -4.79 -21.44
C LYS A 137 -3.12 -6.01 -21.50
N PRO A 138 -2.99 -6.70 -22.64
CA PRO A 138 -2.23 -7.96 -22.74
C PRO A 138 -0.71 -7.79 -22.86
N TYR A 139 -0.19 -6.57 -22.78
CA TYR A 139 1.20 -6.31 -23.12
C TYR A 139 2.16 -6.86 -22.05
N ILE A 140 2.98 -7.82 -22.46
CA ILE A 140 4.10 -8.34 -21.68
C ILE A 140 5.40 -7.82 -22.28
N TYR A 141 6.29 -7.29 -21.42
CA TYR A 141 7.60 -6.81 -21.86
C TYR A 141 8.37 -7.88 -22.62
N GLN A 142 8.76 -7.57 -23.86
CA GLN A 142 9.60 -8.42 -24.68
C GLN A 142 11.04 -7.87 -24.72
N PRO A 143 12.01 -8.48 -24.02
CA PRO A 143 13.38 -8.01 -24.03
C PRO A 143 14.02 -8.16 -25.42
N ARG A 144 14.71 -7.11 -25.88
CA ARG A 144 15.45 -7.08 -27.13
C ARG A 144 16.86 -6.54 -26.92
N ILE A 145 17.83 -7.08 -27.66
CA ILE A 145 19.22 -6.61 -27.70
C ILE A 145 19.56 -6.37 -29.18
N PHE A 146 19.98 -5.15 -29.54
CA PHE A 146 20.19 -4.72 -30.94
C PHE A 146 18.99 -5.03 -31.86
N GLY A 147 17.76 -4.90 -31.35
CA GLY A 147 16.52 -5.19 -32.10
C GLY A 147 16.09 -6.66 -32.10
N PHE A 148 16.98 -7.60 -31.77
CA PHE A 148 16.68 -9.03 -31.73
C PHE A 148 16.06 -9.44 -30.39
N ARG A 149 14.99 -10.25 -30.46
CA ARG A 149 14.34 -10.82 -29.27
C ARG A 149 15.31 -11.75 -28.54
N VAL A 150 15.39 -11.59 -27.22
CA VAL A 150 16.15 -12.51 -26.36
C VAL A 150 15.36 -13.81 -26.21
N HIS A 151 16.00 -14.94 -26.53
CA HIS A 151 15.36 -16.26 -26.43
C HIS A 151 15.14 -16.69 -24.97
N GLU A 152 14.05 -17.41 -24.71
CA GLU A 152 13.66 -17.86 -23.35
C GLU A 152 14.68 -18.78 -22.68
N SER A 153 15.40 -19.58 -23.46
CA SER A 153 16.45 -20.46 -22.93
C SER A 153 17.71 -19.72 -22.46
N SER A 154 17.85 -18.44 -22.79
CA SER A 154 19.01 -17.66 -22.38
C SER A 154 18.93 -17.30 -20.90
N ARG A 155 20.09 -17.16 -20.24
CA ARG A 155 20.15 -16.80 -18.81
C ARG A 155 19.51 -15.44 -18.52
N SER A 156 19.64 -14.49 -19.45
CA SER A 156 19.04 -13.15 -19.38
C SER A 156 17.69 -13.08 -20.08
N GLY A 157 17.11 -14.23 -20.44
CA GLY A 157 15.82 -14.33 -21.09
C GLY A 157 14.66 -13.99 -20.16
N PRO A 158 13.48 -13.72 -20.72
CA PRO A 158 12.28 -13.49 -19.92
C PRO A 158 11.92 -14.77 -19.14
N GLN A 159 12.08 -14.74 -17.82
CA GLN A 159 11.69 -15.85 -16.96
C GLN A 159 10.24 -15.72 -16.49
N MET A 160 9.59 -16.88 -16.31
CA MET A 160 8.26 -17.02 -15.73
C MET A 160 7.22 -16.10 -16.38
N GLN A 161 7.23 -16.03 -17.72
CA GLN A 161 6.28 -15.20 -18.47
C GLN A 161 4.82 -15.58 -18.17
N TRP A 162 4.57 -16.87 -17.91
CA TRP A 162 3.26 -17.43 -17.54
C TRP A 162 2.63 -16.76 -16.30
N LEU A 163 3.42 -16.29 -15.32
CA LEU A 163 2.91 -15.55 -14.16
C LEU A 163 2.26 -14.20 -14.53
N ARG A 164 2.60 -13.68 -15.72
CA ARG A 164 2.12 -12.40 -16.25
C ARG A 164 1.07 -12.59 -17.33
N MET A 165 0.79 -13.83 -17.73
CA MET A 165 -0.26 -14.13 -18.70
C MET A 165 -1.64 -14.03 -18.02
N ARG A 166 -2.61 -13.54 -18.79
CA ARG A 166 -4.03 -13.45 -18.41
C ARG A 166 -4.87 -14.20 -19.44
N SER A 167 -5.99 -14.77 -19.02
CA SER A 167 -6.92 -15.36 -19.98
C SER A 167 -7.53 -14.26 -20.85
N GLN A 168 -7.79 -14.60 -22.12
CA GLN A 168 -8.28 -13.66 -23.13
C GLN A 168 -9.65 -13.05 -22.75
N GLU A 169 -10.42 -13.71 -21.90
CA GLU A 169 -11.73 -13.22 -21.42
C GLU A 169 -11.64 -11.92 -20.61
N PHE A 170 -10.50 -11.64 -19.96
CA PHE A 170 -10.31 -10.42 -19.16
C PHE A 170 -9.48 -9.35 -19.90
N VAL A 171 -9.07 -9.63 -21.14
CA VAL A 171 -8.19 -8.78 -21.92
C VAL A 171 -9.02 -8.08 -22.99
N GLU A 172 -9.04 -6.75 -22.95
CA GLU A 172 -9.53 -5.99 -24.09
C GLU A 172 -8.41 -5.85 -25.11
N PHE A 173 -8.71 -6.21 -26.36
CA PHE A 173 -7.89 -5.83 -27.51
C PHE A 173 -8.36 -4.45 -27.94
N ASP A 174 -7.46 -3.46 -27.89
CA ASP A 174 -7.70 -2.19 -28.56
C ASP A 174 -7.71 -2.51 -30.08
N GLU A 175 -8.89 -2.61 -30.69
CA GLU A 175 -9.06 -2.81 -32.15
C GLU A 175 -8.50 -1.62 -32.97
N GLU A 176 -8.03 -0.57 -32.30
CA GLU A 176 -7.62 0.72 -32.86
C GLU A 176 -6.10 1.00 -32.76
N SER A 177 -5.27 0.04 -32.35
CA SER A 177 -3.83 0.18 -32.54
C SER A 177 -3.45 -0.41 -33.89
N ASP A 178 -3.45 0.45 -34.91
CA ASP A 178 -2.82 0.19 -36.21
C ASP A 178 -1.49 -0.56 -36.01
N GLU A 179 -1.24 -1.59 -36.83
CA GLU A 179 -0.01 -2.38 -36.83
C GLU A 179 1.28 -1.54 -37.02
N ASP A 180 1.13 -0.23 -37.23
CA ASP A 180 2.19 0.75 -37.48
C ASP A 180 2.79 1.40 -36.19
N GLU A 181 2.31 1.11 -34.97
CA GLU A 181 2.85 1.73 -33.74
C GLU A 181 3.94 0.93 -33.00
N LEU A 182 4.19 -0.32 -33.37
CA LEU A 182 5.28 -1.13 -32.78
C LEU A 182 6.69 -0.69 -33.21
N ASP A 183 6.80 0.17 -34.23
CA ASP A 183 8.07 0.67 -34.78
C ASP A 183 8.40 2.13 -34.40
N LYS A 184 7.57 2.80 -33.59
CA LYS A 184 7.90 4.17 -33.15
C LYS A 184 9.06 4.13 -32.16
N PRO A 185 10.19 4.84 -32.43
CA PRO A 185 11.26 4.95 -31.46
C PRO A 185 10.71 5.59 -30.19
N MET A 186 11.07 4.98 -29.05
CA MET A 186 10.72 5.47 -27.73
C MET A 186 11.10 6.96 -27.65
N PRO A 187 10.19 7.87 -27.22
CA PRO A 187 10.57 9.26 -27.03
C PRO A 187 11.77 9.31 -26.07
N PRO A 188 12.74 10.20 -26.31
CA PRO A 188 13.91 10.30 -25.45
C PRO A 188 13.46 10.44 -24.00
N LEU A 189 14.18 9.78 -23.09
CA LEU A 189 14.09 10.10 -21.68
C LEU A 189 14.40 11.59 -21.57
N VAL A 190 13.36 12.41 -21.35
CA VAL A 190 13.56 13.80 -20.99
C VAL A 190 14.36 13.80 -19.70
N ASP A 191 15.54 14.39 -19.76
CA ASP A 191 16.34 14.66 -18.58
C ASP A 191 15.44 15.37 -17.58
N VAL A 192 15.39 14.84 -16.36
CA VAL A 192 14.71 15.52 -15.25
C VAL A 192 15.54 16.76 -14.97
N ASP A 193 15.18 17.87 -15.63
CA ASP A 193 15.80 19.16 -15.41
C ASP A 193 15.67 19.50 -13.93
N GLN A 194 16.81 19.49 -13.25
CA GLN A 194 16.96 19.66 -11.82
C GLN A 194 16.86 21.14 -11.41
N HIS A 195 16.00 21.90 -12.10
CA HIS A 195 16.01 23.35 -12.09
C HIS A 195 14.64 23.99 -11.85
N ASP A 196 13.80 23.39 -11.01
CA ASP A 196 12.63 24.08 -10.41
C ASP A 196 12.69 24.09 -8.87
N LEU A 197 13.89 24.25 -8.32
CA LEU A 197 14.08 24.78 -6.98
C LEU A 197 14.16 26.31 -7.06
N LYS A 198 13.02 26.97 -6.84
CA LYS A 198 12.82 28.29 -6.17
C LYS A 198 11.80 29.16 -6.91
N LYS A 199 10.58 29.21 -6.37
CA LYS A 199 9.97 30.39 -5.70
C LYS A 199 8.46 30.27 -5.74
N GLU A 200 7.85 29.90 -4.62
CA GLU A 200 6.63 30.55 -4.16
C GLU A 200 6.71 30.70 -2.64
N SER A 201 6.61 31.94 -2.19
CA SER A 201 6.75 32.38 -0.81
C SER A 201 5.49 32.07 0.00
N LEU A 202 5.70 31.49 1.19
CA LEU A 202 4.71 31.28 2.26
C LEU A 202 3.99 32.59 2.66
N PRO A 203 2.78 32.47 3.21
CA PRO A 203 2.46 33.10 4.47
C PRO A 203 2.48 32.05 5.59
N GLU A 204 3.05 32.52 6.68
CA GLU A 204 3.39 31.85 7.92
C GLU A 204 2.14 31.58 8.77
N GLN A 205 1.86 30.31 9.11
CA GLN A 205 1.22 29.96 10.39
C GLN A 205 1.78 28.64 10.91
N LYS A 206 2.35 28.73 12.12
CA LYS A 206 2.93 27.65 12.92
C LYS A 206 1.83 26.72 13.41
N GLU A 207 2.06 25.40 13.35
CA GLU A 207 2.14 24.53 14.52
C GLU A 207 2.43 23.07 14.13
N SER A 208 3.20 22.41 14.98
CA SER A 208 3.77 21.08 14.88
C SER A 208 2.74 19.95 14.81
N THR A 209 2.97 18.95 13.94
CA THR A 209 2.93 17.49 14.24
C THR A 209 3.06 16.69 12.93
N SER A 210 4.29 16.26 12.63
CA SER A 210 4.65 15.44 11.45
C SER A 210 3.89 14.10 11.36
N PHE A 211 3.29 13.65 12.47
CA PHE A 211 2.58 12.39 12.58
C PHE A 211 1.14 12.41 12.01
N ASN A 212 0.48 13.57 12.01
CA ASN A 212 -0.94 13.69 11.65
C ASN A 212 -1.21 13.60 10.13
N SER A 213 -0.22 13.90 9.27
CA SER A 213 -0.45 13.89 7.82
C SER A 213 -0.37 12.48 7.21
N LEU A 214 0.45 11.60 7.78
CA LEU A 214 0.62 10.21 7.32
C LEU A 214 -0.58 9.34 7.66
N PHE A 215 -1.16 9.55 8.85
CA PHE A 215 -2.38 8.88 9.28
C PHE A 215 -3.55 9.18 8.34
N ARG A 216 -3.75 10.44 7.93
CA ARG A 216 -4.83 10.82 6.99
C ARG A 216 -4.68 10.22 5.59
N ARG A 217 -3.45 9.88 5.19
CA ARG A 217 -3.17 9.38 3.85
C ARG A 217 -3.60 7.92 3.67
N PHE A 218 -3.63 7.14 4.76
CA PHE A 218 -4.06 5.74 4.76
C PHE A 218 -5.42 5.51 5.40
N PHE A 219 -5.78 6.29 6.43
CA PHE A 219 -6.99 6.13 7.23
C PHE A 219 -8.00 7.26 7.03
#